data_AF-A0A496TPX0-F1
#
_entry.id   AF-A0A496TPX0-F1
#
_cell.length_a   1.000
_cell.length_b   1.000
_cell.length_c   1.000
_cell.angle_alpha   90.00
_cell.angle_beta   90.00
_cell.angle_gamma   90.00
#
_symmetry.space_group_name_H-M   'P 1'
#
loop_
_entity.id
_entity.type
_entity.pdbx_description
1 polymer ?
#
loop_
_entity_poly.entity_id
_entity_poly.type
_entity_poly.pdbx_seq_one_letter_code
_entity_poly.pdbx_strand_id
1 'polypeptide(L)' 'MPKRVSMKQLELFRHEKRDNVESRVKQLERRIAQAIRDGNLRKAEELAEEQRILLESQINN' A
#
# COMPACT_ATOMS: atom_id res chain seq x y z
N MET A 1 -31.60 7.74 15.77
CA MET A 1 -31.24 8.69 14.70
C MET A 1 -29.84 8.33 14.19
N PRO A 2 -29.63 8.06 12.90
CA PRO A 2 -28.31 7.71 12.39
C PRO A 2 -27.37 8.93 12.49
N LYS A 3 -26.21 8.76 13.12
CA LYS A 3 -25.19 9.79 13.28
C LYS A 3 -24.68 10.21 11.89
N ARG A 4 -24.91 11.47 11.50
CA ARG A 4 -24.32 12.05 10.30
C ARG A 4 -22.81 12.10 10.49
N VAL A 5 -22.08 11.24 9.79
CA VAL A 5 -20.62 11.28 9.75
C VAL A 5 -20.23 12.62 9.13
N SER A 6 -19.45 13.41 9.85
CA SER A 6 -18.97 14.71 9.38
C SER A 6 -18.03 14.49 8.19
N MET A 7 -18.15 15.29 7.12
CA MET A 7 -17.24 15.26 5.96
C MET A 7 -15.76 15.31 6.38
N LYS A 8 -15.46 16.01 7.47
CA LYS A 8 -14.14 16.14 8.06
C LYS A 8 -13.58 14.82 8.61
N GLN A 9 -14.45 13.95 9.12
CA GLN A 9 -14.07 12.60 9.56
C GLN A 9 -13.82 11.68 8.37
N LEU A 10 -14.58 11.83 7.27
CA LEU A 10 -14.31 11.09 6.03
C LEU A 10 -12.96 11.48 5.42
N GLU A 11 -12.59 12.76 5.43
CA GLU A 11 -11.31 13.23 4.93
C GLU A 11 -10.13 12.69 5.77
N LEU A 12 -10.25 12.70 7.11
CA LEU A 12 -9.25 12.11 8.00
C LEU A 12 -9.06 10.60 7.75
N PHE A 13 -10.15 9.84 7.63
CA PHE A 13 -10.09 8.40 7.34
C PHE A 13 -9.47 8.10 5.96
N ARG A 14 -9.72 8.95 4.95
CA ARG A 14 -9.10 8.82 3.63
C ARG A 14 -7.61 9.14 3.67
N HIS A 15 -7.19 10.11 4.49
CA HIS A 15 -5.78 10.48 4.63
C HIS A 15 -4.98 9.38 5.34
N GLU A 16 -5.46 8.88 6.48
CA GLU A 16 -4.80 7.78 7.21
C GLU A 16 -4.65 6.51 6.36
N LYS A 17 -5.64 6.20 5.51
CA LYS A 17 -5.52 5.07 4.59
C LYS A 17 -4.47 5.30 3.50
N ARG A 18 -4.35 6.51 2.96
CA ARG A 18 -3.35 6.84 1.92
C ARG A 18 -1.92 6.87 2.47
N ASP A 19 -1.73 7.45 3.66
CA ASP A 19 -0.42 7.49 4.34
C ASP A 19 0.09 6.07 4.68
N ASN A 20 -0.82 5.15 4.97
CA ASN A 20 -0.49 3.74 5.21
C ASN A 20 -0.08 3.00 3.93
N VAL A 21 -0.75 3.26 2.80
CA VAL A 21 -0.42 2.61 1.52
C VAL A 21 0.94 3.08 1.02
N GLU A 22 1.21 4.38 1.00
CA GLU A 22 2.49 4.91 0.54
C GLU A 22 3.65 4.33 1.36
N SER A 23 3.47 4.26 2.69
CA SER A 23 4.45 3.65 3.59
C SER A 23 4.69 2.17 3.28
N ARG A 24 3.62 1.41 3.01
CA ARG A 24 3.71 -0.02 2.62
C ARG A 24 4.39 -0.21 1.26
N VAL A 25 4.10 0.65 0.28
CA VAL A 25 4.76 0.64 -1.04
C VAL A 25 6.26 0.87 -0.89
N LYS A 26 6.68 1.91 -0.15
CA LYS A 26 8.09 2.19 0.13
C LYS A 26 8.81 1.07 0.90
N GLN A 27 8.09 0.30 1.72
CA GLN A 27 8.65 -0.88 2.38
C GLN A 27 8.83 -2.03 1.40
N LEU A 28 7.86 -2.26 0.51
CA LEU A 28 7.94 -3.29 -0.52
C LEU A 28 9.10 -3.01 -1.50
N GLU A 29 9.25 -1.78 -1.98
CA GLU A 29 10.36 -1.38 -2.85
C GLU A 29 11.73 -1.66 -2.21
N ARG A 30 11.89 -1.35 -0.92
CA ARG A 30 13.13 -1.67 -0.19
C ARG A 30 13.40 -3.17 -0.10
N ARG A 31 12.37 -3.97 0.14
CA ARG A 31 12.47 -5.44 0.21
C ARG A 31 12.74 -6.05 -1.16
N ILE A 32 12.15 -5.54 -2.22
CA ILE A 32 12.41 -5.94 -3.61
C ILE A 32 13.87 -5.65 -3.96
N ALA A 33 14.34 -4.42 -3.72
CA ALA A 33 15.72 -4.03 -3.97
C ALA A 33 16.73 -4.86 -3.15
N GLN A 34 16.36 -5.28 -1.93
CA GLN A 34 17.18 -6.20 -1.15
C GLN A 34 17.18 -7.62 -1.75
N ALA A 35 16.02 -8.16 -2.12
CA ALA A 35 15.91 -9.48 -2.72
C ALA A 35 16.68 -9.58 -4.05
N ILE A 36 16.66 -8.52 -4.87
CA ILE A 36 17.47 -8.42 -6.10
C ILE A 36 18.97 -8.43 -5.77
N ARG A 37 19.40 -7.64 -4.78
CA ARG A 37 20.81 -7.61 -4.34
C ARG A 37 21.28 -8.94 -3.78
N ASP A 38 20.40 -9.68 -3.10
CA ASP A 38 20.67 -11.01 -2.55
C ASP A 38 20.60 -12.12 -3.61
N GLY A 39 20.30 -11.80 -4.88
CA GLY A 39 20.14 -12.77 -5.97
C GLY A 39 18.87 -13.63 -5.88
N ASN A 40 17.97 -13.32 -4.95
CA ASN A 40 16.72 -14.03 -4.75
C ASN A 40 15.60 -13.45 -5.63
N LEU A 41 15.68 -13.72 -6.93
CA LEU A 41 14.74 -13.20 -7.92
C LEU A 41 13.30 -13.66 -7.69
N ARG A 42 13.10 -14.90 -7.22
CA ARG A 42 11.77 -15.43 -6.89
C ARG A 42 11.09 -14.60 -5.80
N LYS A 43 11.83 -14.28 -4.73
CA LYS A 43 11.32 -13.43 -3.65
C LYS A 43 11.08 -12.00 -4.14
N ALA A 44 11.93 -11.48 -5.02
CA ALA A 44 11.72 -10.15 -5.60
C ALA A 44 10.43 -10.08 -6.43
N GLU A 45 10.14 -11.13 -7.20
CA GLU A 45 8.91 -11.26 -8.00
C GLU A 45 7.66 -11.36 -7.12
N GLU A 46 7.68 -12.20 -6.08
CA GLU A 46 6.58 -12.30 -5.11
C GLU A 46 6.27 -10.94 -4.44
N LEU A 47 7.31 -10.18 -4.08
CA LEU A 47 7.16 -8.85 -3.48
C LEU A 47 6.67 -7.79 -4.48
N ALA A 48 7.06 -7.89 -5.75
CA ALA A 48 6.59 -7.01 -6.81
C ALA A 48 5.11 -7.26 -7.11
N GLU A 49 4.66 -8.52 -7.09
CA GLU A 49 3.25 -8.86 -7.23
C GLU A 49 2.42 -8.36 -6.04
N GLU A 50 2.94 -8.46 -4.81
CA GLU A 50 2.30 -7.86 -3.62
C GLU A 50 2.15 -6.33 -3.78
N GLN A 51 3.16 -5.65 -4.32
CA GLN A 51 3.11 -4.22 -4.63
C GLN A 51 2.04 -3.90 -5.69
N ARG A 52 1.94 -4.73 -6.75
CA ARG A 52 0.93 -4.57 -7.81
C ARG A 52 -0.49 -4.69 -7.25
N ILE A 53 -0.78 -5.76 -6.50
CA ILE A 53 -2.09 -6.00 -5.88
C ILE A 53 -2.46 -4.83 -4.95
N LEU A 54 -1.51 -4.34 -4.16
CA LEU A 54 -1.74 -3.21 -3.26
C LEU A 54 -2.15 -1.95 -4.03
N LEU A 55 -1.46 -1.62 -5.13
CA LEU A 55 -1.78 -0.46 -5.96
C LEU A 55 -3.11 -0.63 -6.70
N GLU A 56 -3.39 -1.80 -7.27
CA GLU A 56 -4.67 -2.11 -7.90
C GLU A 56 -5.84 -1.96 -6.91
N SER A 57 -5.65 -2.38 -5.65
CA SER A 57 -6.67 -2.22 -4.60
C SER A 57 -6.98 -0.76 -4.26
N GLN A 58 -6.07 0.18 -4.54
CA GLN A 58 -6.28 1.62 -4.35
C GLN A 58 -6.91 2.30 -5.55
N ILE A 59 -6.71 1.77 -6.76
CA ILE A 59 -7.32 2.30 -7.97
C ILE A 59 -8.80 1.90 -8.03
N ASN A 60 -9.13 0.69 -7.56
CA ASN A 60 -10.49 0.16 -7.54
C ASN A 60 -11.32 0.55 -6.30
N ASN A 61 -10.79 1.36 -5.38
CA ASN A 61 -11.50 1.93 -4.20
C ASN A 61 -11.62 3.45 -4.29
#